data_AF-A0A1X1Q8G2-F1
#
_entry.id   AF-A0A1X1Q8G2-F1
#
_cell.length_a   1.000
_cell.length_b   1.000
_cell.length_c   1.000
_cell.angle_alpha   90.00
_cell.angle_beta   90.00
_cell.angle_gamma   90.00
#
_symmetry.space_group_name_H-M   'P 1'
#
loop_
_entity.id
_entity.type
_entity.pdbx_description
1 polymer ?
#
loop_
_entity_poly.entity_id
_entity_poly.type
_entity_poly.pdbx_seq_one_letter_code
_entity_poly.pdbx_strand_id
1 'polypeptide(L)'
;MTDTVDTESTGEKITGSDYKRMVLGAYGEFLNEFENINAVKESSAFFYSGKPGSDVLRTMGAAVIPLTEAVNESIGGLARRVADASVLGARGNAGVIVSQILRGIAKGLIGKYTATSQEFGKAFQYGILYAQKAVPEEKNRPIIVASKVVAKGAHDAVKSGKHISDILKAAIKASQENKVGHLDCGEQILQVFLEGCLKGLQGDLNLPPIDVGKKMYEARGIVSPTNDKARPYCVSFLVANPKLSVPLIEKELQEIGNFVVVERRFKAIFIHVHSEHPGTILERAVAWGHVGEIHINIMAEPHAMAMVQQACIMPQALLTVADDTEWAQKLQEAGATVIIDGSDSSGPSVEEIVNAAHSDIANKYILLTDSEHLRLVMHQVKRIMGDRVSVVVANNHEEQIYAVRAFFPELSVEENVAQMRKAIRRMSEDSTQNK
;
A
#
# COMPACT_ATOMS: atom_id res chain seq x y z
N MET A 1 2.46 -11.27 -58.64
CA MET A 1 3.02 -10.19 -57.82
C MET A 1 2.08 -9.92 -56.65
N THR A 2 2.47 -10.50 -55.52
CA THR A 2 2.24 -10.03 -54.15
C THR A 2 0.80 -10.02 -53.64
N ASP A 3 0.37 -11.19 -53.17
CA ASP A 3 -0.58 -11.36 -52.08
C ASP A 3 -0.11 -10.53 -50.87
N THR A 4 -0.80 -9.42 -50.63
CA THR A 4 -0.76 -8.74 -49.35
C THR A 4 -1.51 -9.62 -48.36
N VAL A 5 -0.74 -10.42 -47.61
CA VAL A 5 -1.23 -11.08 -46.40
C VAL A 5 -1.61 -9.98 -45.42
N ASP A 6 -2.90 -9.68 -45.36
CA ASP A 6 -3.49 -8.94 -44.25
C ASP A 6 -3.12 -9.68 -42.98
N THR A 7 -2.28 -9.04 -42.17
CA THR A 7 -1.98 -9.51 -40.82
C THR A 7 -3.22 -9.24 -39.98
N GLU A 8 -4.12 -10.22 -39.93
CA GLU A 8 -5.23 -10.24 -38.98
C GLU A 8 -4.67 -9.95 -37.59
N SER A 9 -4.99 -8.77 -37.05
CA SER A 9 -4.72 -8.47 -35.66
C SER A 9 -5.47 -9.50 -34.83
N THR A 10 -4.75 -10.36 -34.11
CA THR A 10 -5.30 -11.37 -33.22
C THR A 10 -6.39 -10.74 -32.34
N GLY A 11 -7.65 -11.11 -32.60
CA GLY A 11 -8.86 -10.52 -31.98
C GLY A 11 -9.05 -10.86 -30.50
N GLU A 12 -7.99 -11.25 -29.80
CA GLU A 12 -8.01 -11.57 -28.38
C GLU A 12 -8.29 -10.30 -27.57
N LYS A 13 -9.33 -10.38 -26.73
CA LYS A 13 -9.72 -9.31 -25.81
C LYS A 13 -9.60 -9.82 -24.39
N ILE A 14 -8.82 -9.11 -23.60
CA ILE A 14 -8.61 -9.32 -22.17
C ILE A 14 -9.70 -8.56 -21.42
N THR A 15 -10.43 -9.28 -20.58
CA THR A 15 -11.52 -8.73 -19.77
C THR A 15 -11.03 -8.29 -18.40
N GLY A 16 -11.89 -7.60 -17.64
CA GLY A 16 -11.63 -7.33 -16.23
C GLY A 16 -11.44 -8.61 -15.40
N SER A 17 -12.16 -9.67 -15.72
CA SER A 17 -12.02 -10.99 -15.06
C SER A 17 -10.65 -11.61 -15.32
N ASP A 18 -10.12 -11.49 -16.53
CA ASP A 18 -8.78 -12.00 -16.87
C ASP A 18 -7.70 -11.21 -16.13
N TYR A 19 -7.81 -9.88 -16.10
CA TYR A 19 -6.92 -9.05 -15.30
C TYR A 19 -6.98 -9.39 -13.80
N LYS A 20 -8.18 -9.58 -13.25
CA LYS A 20 -8.37 -10.02 -11.86
C LYS A 20 -7.65 -11.34 -11.60
N ARG A 21 -7.78 -12.33 -12.50
CA ARG A 21 -7.06 -13.60 -12.40
C ARG A 21 -5.54 -13.42 -12.46
N MET A 22 -5.03 -12.56 -13.34
CA MET A 22 -3.60 -12.26 -13.42
C MET A 22 -3.05 -11.69 -12.10
N VAL A 23 -3.73 -10.68 -11.53
CA VAL A 23 -3.28 -10.05 -10.27
C VAL A 23 -3.38 -11.03 -9.10
N LEU A 24 -4.44 -11.84 -9.04
CA LEU A 24 -4.60 -12.91 -8.05
C LEU A 24 -3.52 -13.99 -8.19
N GLY A 25 -3.16 -14.36 -9.42
CA GLY A 25 -2.08 -15.30 -9.69
C GLY A 25 -0.72 -14.74 -9.26
N ALA A 26 -0.46 -13.45 -9.52
CA ALA A 26 0.74 -12.77 -9.02
C ALA A 26 0.82 -12.79 -7.49
N TYR A 27 -0.29 -12.52 -6.79
CA TYR A 27 -0.33 -12.63 -5.32
C TYR A 27 -0.09 -14.06 -4.84
N GLY A 28 -0.66 -15.06 -5.50
CA GLY A 28 -0.44 -16.47 -5.19
C GLY A 28 1.01 -16.90 -5.36
N GLU A 29 1.68 -16.42 -6.41
CA GLU A 29 3.10 -16.71 -6.60
C GLU A 29 3.98 -16.04 -5.53
N PHE A 30 3.67 -14.80 -5.15
CA PHE A 30 4.37 -14.16 -4.03
C PHE A 30 4.17 -14.89 -2.70
N LEU A 31 2.98 -15.45 -2.44
CA LEU A 31 2.76 -16.28 -1.25
C LEU A 31 3.69 -17.50 -1.20
N ASN A 32 4.04 -18.06 -2.36
CA ASN A 32 4.93 -19.22 -2.44
C ASN A 32 6.42 -18.82 -2.41
N GLU A 33 6.76 -17.68 -3.00
CA GLU A 33 8.16 -17.31 -3.27
C GLU A 33 8.72 -16.22 -2.34
N PHE A 34 7.94 -15.61 -1.44
CA PHE A 34 8.42 -14.48 -0.63
C PHE A 34 9.62 -14.85 0.25
N GLU A 35 9.69 -16.08 0.79
CA GLU A 35 10.85 -16.54 1.57
C GLU A 35 12.10 -16.68 0.70
N ASN A 36 11.95 -17.19 -0.52
CA ASN A 36 13.05 -17.29 -1.49
C ASN A 36 13.56 -15.92 -1.90
N ILE A 37 12.66 -14.96 -2.13
CA ILE A 37 13.00 -13.56 -2.41
C ILE A 37 13.75 -12.93 -1.22
N ASN A 38 13.30 -13.21 0.02
CA ASN A 38 13.98 -12.75 1.23
C ASN A 38 15.37 -13.38 1.42
N ALA A 39 15.60 -14.57 0.86
CA ALA A 39 16.87 -15.31 1.00
C ALA A 39 17.93 -14.93 -0.05
N VAL A 40 17.59 -14.12 -1.06
CA VAL A 40 18.56 -13.67 -2.06
C VAL A 40 19.64 -12.82 -1.41
N LYS A 41 20.90 -13.23 -1.59
CA LYS A 41 22.05 -12.52 -1.04
C LYS A 41 22.36 -11.24 -1.82
N GLU A 42 22.70 -10.21 -1.06
CA GLU A 42 22.83 -8.81 -1.46
C GLU A 42 23.79 -8.57 -2.62
N SER A 43 23.28 -7.95 -3.70
CA SER A 43 24.13 -7.29 -4.71
C SER A 43 23.98 -5.76 -4.71
N SER A 44 22.93 -5.20 -4.08
CA SER A 44 22.56 -3.77 -4.15
C SER A 44 21.87 -3.24 -2.88
N ALA A 45 22.63 -2.73 -1.90
CA ALA A 45 22.16 -2.31 -0.56
C ALA A 45 20.78 -1.60 -0.44
N PHE A 46 20.38 -0.79 -1.43
CA PHE A 46 19.11 -0.04 -1.41
C PHE A 46 17.83 -0.90 -1.50
N PHE A 47 17.85 -1.98 -2.29
CA PHE A 47 16.66 -2.80 -2.49
C PHE A 47 16.53 -3.85 -1.36
N TYR A 48 17.64 -4.21 -0.72
CA TYR A 48 17.73 -5.25 0.32
C TYR A 48 17.60 -4.73 1.75
N SER A 49 17.47 -3.42 1.97
CA SER A 49 17.14 -2.92 3.30
C SER A 49 15.77 -3.49 3.70
N GLY A 50 15.71 -4.36 4.71
CA GLY A 50 14.47 -5.03 5.16
C GLY A 50 14.28 -6.44 4.58
N LYS A 51 13.01 -6.83 4.35
CA LYS A 51 12.61 -8.13 3.79
C LYS A 51 11.81 -7.95 2.49
N PRO A 52 12.47 -7.87 1.32
CA PRO A 52 11.82 -7.49 0.05
C PRO A 52 10.66 -8.40 -0.37
N GLY A 53 10.75 -9.70 -0.09
CA GLY A 53 9.67 -10.65 -0.35
C GLY A 53 8.45 -10.36 0.53
N SER A 54 8.67 -10.11 1.82
CA SER A 54 7.60 -9.74 2.76
C SER A 54 6.93 -8.43 2.37
N ASP A 55 7.72 -7.43 1.96
CA ASP A 55 7.25 -6.11 1.51
C ASP A 55 6.28 -6.23 0.33
N VAL A 56 6.70 -6.99 -0.69
CA VAL A 56 5.89 -7.20 -1.90
C VAL A 56 4.66 -8.05 -1.57
N LEU A 57 4.80 -9.07 -0.73
CA LEU A 57 3.67 -9.91 -0.32
C LEU A 57 2.60 -9.08 0.40
N ARG A 58 2.98 -8.26 1.39
CA ARG A 58 2.07 -7.36 2.12
C ARG A 58 1.40 -6.36 1.17
N THR A 59 2.18 -5.77 0.26
CA THR A 59 1.69 -4.80 -0.73
C THR A 59 0.69 -5.42 -1.70
N MET A 60 1.00 -6.62 -2.22
CA MET A 60 0.10 -7.36 -3.11
C MET A 60 -1.14 -7.84 -2.37
N GLY A 61 -1.02 -8.21 -1.10
CA GLY A 61 -2.14 -8.51 -0.21
C GLY A 61 -3.13 -7.35 -0.15
N ALA A 62 -2.65 -6.13 0.06
CA ALA A 62 -3.49 -4.93 0.00
C ALA A 62 -4.09 -4.70 -1.40
N ALA A 63 -3.32 -4.94 -2.46
CA ALA A 63 -3.73 -4.73 -3.85
C ALA A 63 -4.87 -5.66 -4.32
N VAL A 64 -4.96 -6.87 -3.76
CA VAL A 64 -6.00 -7.85 -4.14
C VAL A 64 -7.30 -7.71 -3.35
N ILE A 65 -7.30 -7.03 -2.19
CA ILE A 65 -8.52 -6.84 -1.38
C ILE A 65 -9.68 -6.24 -2.19
N PRO A 66 -9.51 -5.14 -2.95
CA PRO A 66 -10.59 -4.54 -3.74
C PRO A 66 -11.13 -5.48 -4.84
N LEU A 67 -10.36 -6.48 -5.26
CA LEU A 67 -10.79 -7.43 -6.27
C LEU A 67 -11.82 -8.43 -5.73
N THR A 68 -11.88 -8.64 -4.42
CA THR A 68 -12.79 -9.63 -3.82
C THR A 68 -14.25 -9.25 -4.03
N GLU A 69 -14.58 -7.96 -4.00
CA GLU A 69 -15.94 -7.41 -4.13
C GLU A 69 -16.29 -7.00 -5.56
N ALA A 70 -15.31 -6.90 -6.45
CA ALA A 70 -15.54 -6.43 -7.80
C ALA A 70 -16.17 -7.50 -8.70
N VAL A 71 -17.34 -7.17 -9.27
CA VAL A 71 -18.12 -7.99 -10.20
C VAL A 71 -18.39 -7.18 -11.47
N ASN A 72 -18.11 -7.75 -12.63
CA ASN A 72 -18.40 -7.16 -13.95
C ASN A 72 -17.85 -5.74 -14.17
N GLU A 73 -16.72 -5.40 -13.55
CA GLU A 73 -16.05 -4.12 -13.76
C GLU A 73 -15.17 -4.12 -15.01
N SER A 74 -15.03 -2.94 -15.62
CA SER A 74 -14.09 -2.67 -16.70
C SER A 74 -12.64 -2.99 -16.30
N ILE A 75 -11.81 -3.45 -17.25
CA ILE A 75 -10.39 -3.69 -16.99
C ILE A 75 -9.66 -2.44 -16.47
N GLY A 76 -10.01 -1.26 -16.98
CA GLY A 76 -9.44 0.01 -16.52
C GLY A 76 -9.85 0.38 -15.10
N GLY A 77 -11.12 0.16 -14.73
CA GLY A 77 -11.63 0.39 -13.38
C GLY A 77 -10.96 -0.52 -12.35
N LEU A 78 -10.87 -1.82 -12.65
CA LEU A 78 -10.19 -2.79 -11.78
C LEU A 78 -8.71 -2.45 -11.63
N ALA A 79 -8.01 -2.19 -12.73
CA ALA A 79 -6.59 -1.84 -12.69
C ALA A 79 -6.37 -0.58 -11.85
N ARG A 80 -7.27 0.40 -11.93
CA ARG A 80 -7.20 1.60 -11.10
C ARG A 80 -7.38 1.30 -9.60
N ARG A 81 -8.38 0.50 -9.23
CA ARG A 81 -8.59 0.09 -7.82
C ARG A 81 -7.38 -0.65 -7.27
N VAL A 82 -6.85 -1.62 -8.02
CA VAL A 82 -5.64 -2.38 -7.66
C VAL A 82 -4.46 -1.44 -7.47
N ALA A 83 -4.26 -0.51 -8.39
CA ALA A 83 -3.17 0.47 -8.29
C ALA A 83 -3.31 1.37 -7.06
N ASP A 84 -4.49 1.96 -6.83
CA ASP A 84 -4.70 2.87 -5.70
C ASP A 84 -4.52 2.13 -4.35
N ALA A 85 -5.08 0.91 -4.22
CA ALA A 85 -4.89 0.07 -3.04
C ALA A 85 -3.43 -0.37 -2.86
N SER A 86 -2.72 -0.71 -3.94
CA SER A 86 -1.31 -1.08 -3.86
C SER A 86 -0.42 0.09 -3.44
N VAL A 87 -0.77 1.33 -3.81
CA VAL A 87 0.01 2.52 -3.48
C VAL A 87 -0.17 2.89 -2.00
N LEU A 88 -1.37 2.76 -1.46
CA LEU A 88 -1.66 2.98 -0.05
C LEU A 88 -1.13 1.83 0.82
N GLY A 89 -1.30 0.59 0.38
CA GLY A 89 -0.80 -0.60 1.07
C GLY A 89 0.68 -0.88 0.85
N ALA A 90 1.40 -0.03 0.11
CA ALA A 90 2.82 -0.24 -0.19
C ALA A 90 3.65 -0.23 1.10
N ARG A 91 4.47 -1.27 1.27
CA ARG A 91 5.44 -1.42 2.36
C ARG A 91 6.84 -1.60 1.80
N GLY A 92 7.83 -0.98 2.45
CA GLY A 92 9.22 -1.00 2.03
C GLY A 92 9.50 -0.47 0.60
N ASN A 93 10.77 -0.43 0.24
CA ASN A 93 11.20 0.00 -1.08
C ASN A 93 10.66 -0.94 -2.19
N ALA A 94 10.69 -2.25 -1.96
CA ALA A 94 10.26 -3.25 -2.92
C ALA A 94 8.74 -3.17 -3.20
N GLY A 95 7.92 -3.04 -2.15
CA GLY A 95 6.48 -2.90 -2.28
C GLY A 95 6.09 -1.61 -3.00
N VAL A 96 6.77 -0.48 -2.70
CA VAL A 96 6.55 0.76 -3.45
C VAL A 96 6.84 0.56 -4.95
N ILE A 97 7.92 -0.12 -5.32
CA ILE A 97 8.25 -0.36 -6.73
C ILE A 97 7.16 -1.19 -7.42
N VAL A 98 6.67 -2.27 -6.79
CA VAL A 98 5.57 -3.08 -7.32
C VAL A 98 4.28 -2.27 -7.45
N SER A 99 3.97 -1.40 -6.48
CA SER A 99 2.82 -0.49 -6.56
C SER A 99 2.90 0.44 -7.78
N GLN A 100 4.12 0.87 -8.15
CA GLN A 100 4.31 1.71 -9.34
C GLN A 100 4.18 0.93 -10.64
N ILE A 101 4.54 -0.36 -10.67
CA ILE A 101 4.23 -1.24 -11.82
C ILE A 101 2.72 -1.29 -12.03
N LEU A 102 1.96 -1.59 -10.97
CA LEU A 102 0.50 -1.65 -11.01
C LEU A 102 -0.10 -0.29 -11.43
N ARG A 103 0.43 0.82 -10.91
CA ARG A 103 0.03 2.17 -11.28
C ARG A 103 0.26 2.50 -12.75
N GLY A 104 1.39 2.09 -13.31
CA GLY A 104 1.67 2.27 -14.73
C GLY A 104 0.77 1.42 -15.62
N ILE A 105 0.49 0.17 -15.23
CA ILE A 105 -0.48 -0.70 -15.91
C ILE A 105 -1.87 -0.05 -15.90
N ALA A 106 -2.34 0.41 -14.75
CA ALA A 106 -3.61 1.13 -14.62
C ALA A 106 -3.68 2.37 -15.51
N LYS A 107 -2.57 3.11 -15.63
CA LYS A 107 -2.50 4.27 -16.53
C LYS A 107 -2.65 3.87 -17.99
N GLY A 108 -2.12 2.73 -18.41
CA GLY A 108 -2.25 2.23 -19.79
C GLY A 108 -3.62 1.66 -20.13
N LEU A 109 -4.38 1.24 -19.11
CA LEU A 109 -5.73 0.67 -19.24
C LEU A 109 -6.84 1.68 -18.95
N ILE A 110 -6.51 2.96 -18.72
CA ILE A 110 -7.48 3.99 -18.36
C ILE A 110 -8.60 4.12 -19.40
N GLY A 111 -9.84 4.13 -18.92
CA GLY A 111 -11.05 4.25 -19.76
C GLY A 111 -11.40 3.01 -20.59
N LYS A 112 -10.66 1.91 -20.45
CA LYS A 112 -10.91 0.69 -21.24
C LYS A 112 -11.84 -0.27 -20.53
N TYR A 113 -12.83 -0.80 -21.26
CA TYR A 113 -13.71 -1.87 -20.77
C TYR A 113 -13.05 -3.25 -20.90
N THR A 114 -12.45 -3.50 -22.07
CA THR A 114 -11.57 -4.65 -22.39
C THR A 114 -10.31 -4.13 -23.06
N ALA A 115 -9.23 -4.92 -23.09
CA ALA A 115 -7.99 -4.54 -23.78
C ALA A 115 -7.55 -5.63 -24.78
N THR A 116 -7.09 -5.24 -25.96
CA THR A 116 -6.41 -6.17 -26.87
C THR A 116 -5.00 -6.50 -26.35
N SER A 117 -4.38 -7.55 -26.88
CA SER A 117 -3.01 -7.94 -26.53
C SER A 117 -1.99 -6.82 -26.79
N GLN A 118 -2.21 -6.00 -27.82
CA GLN A 118 -1.41 -4.80 -28.08
C GLN A 118 -1.61 -3.71 -27.02
N GLU A 119 -2.86 -3.47 -26.64
CA GLU A 119 -3.20 -2.46 -25.64
C GLU A 119 -2.68 -2.82 -24.26
N PHE A 120 -2.80 -4.09 -23.88
CA PHE A 120 -2.27 -4.60 -22.63
C PHE A 120 -0.73 -4.61 -22.64
N GLY A 121 -0.10 -5.01 -23.74
CA GLY A 121 1.35 -4.93 -23.90
C GLY A 121 1.88 -3.50 -23.72
N LYS A 122 1.16 -2.48 -24.22
CA LYS A 122 1.47 -1.07 -23.97
C LYS A 122 1.29 -0.70 -22.49
N ALA A 123 0.24 -1.16 -21.83
CA ALA A 123 0.02 -0.94 -20.40
C ALA A 123 1.15 -1.55 -19.54
N PHE A 124 1.62 -2.74 -19.91
CA PHE A 124 2.74 -3.38 -19.25
C PHE A 124 4.04 -2.57 -19.36
N GLN A 125 4.32 -2.01 -20.55
CA GLN A 125 5.44 -1.09 -20.75
C GLN A 125 5.32 0.17 -19.87
N TYR A 126 4.11 0.70 -19.67
CA TYR A 126 3.91 1.80 -18.72
C TYR A 126 4.18 1.39 -17.27
N GLY A 127 3.81 0.18 -16.86
CA GLY A 127 4.17 -0.36 -15.54
C GLY A 127 5.66 -0.29 -15.29
N ILE A 128 6.44 -0.80 -16.23
CA ILE A 128 7.90 -0.77 -16.17
C ILE A 128 8.45 0.67 -16.10
N LEU A 129 7.94 1.57 -16.95
CA LEU A 129 8.37 2.97 -16.94
C LEU A 129 8.06 3.70 -15.61
N TYR A 130 6.93 3.37 -14.97
CA TYR A 130 6.56 3.95 -13.68
C TYR A 130 7.47 3.46 -12.55
N ALA A 131 7.75 2.16 -12.51
CA ALA A 131 8.71 1.58 -11.58
C ALA A 131 10.10 2.23 -11.72
N GLN A 132 10.56 2.43 -12.95
CA GLN A 132 11.85 3.08 -13.22
C GLN A 132 11.92 4.51 -12.69
N LYS A 133 10.86 5.29 -12.85
CA LYS A 133 10.79 6.68 -12.36
C LYS A 133 10.68 6.80 -10.85
N ALA A 134 10.32 5.71 -10.16
CA ALA A 134 10.15 5.69 -8.71
C ALA A 134 11.48 5.47 -7.98
N VAL A 135 12.44 4.83 -8.65
CA VAL A 135 13.77 4.59 -8.11
C VAL A 135 14.63 5.84 -8.32
N PRO A 136 15.40 6.31 -7.32
CA PRO A 136 16.36 7.40 -7.48
C PRO A 136 17.32 7.15 -8.65
N GLU A 137 17.79 8.21 -9.32
CA GLU A 137 18.64 8.10 -10.50
C GLU A 137 20.01 7.45 -10.21
N GLU A 138 20.06 6.13 -10.30
CA GLU A 138 21.29 5.35 -10.49
C GLU A 138 21.10 4.48 -11.74
N LYS A 139 21.84 4.79 -12.81
CA LYS A 139 21.53 4.35 -14.17
C LYS A 139 21.57 2.83 -14.43
N ASN A 140 22.06 2.01 -13.48
CA ASN A 140 22.39 0.60 -13.70
C ASN A 140 21.89 -0.37 -12.61
N ARG A 141 20.80 -0.05 -11.88
CA ARG A 141 20.27 -1.00 -10.88
C ARG A 141 19.69 -2.26 -11.54
N PRO A 142 19.90 -3.48 -10.98
CA PRO A 142 19.45 -4.74 -11.59
C PRO A 142 17.95 -4.76 -11.97
N ILE A 143 17.07 -4.36 -11.06
CA ILE A 143 15.61 -4.21 -11.33
C ILE A 143 15.33 -3.34 -12.56
N ILE A 144 16.09 -2.26 -12.76
CA ILE A 144 15.91 -1.33 -13.89
C ILE A 144 16.37 -1.99 -15.20
N VAL A 145 17.50 -2.68 -15.17
CA VAL A 145 18.06 -3.41 -16.32
C VAL A 145 17.13 -4.55 -16.72
N ALA A 146 16.73 -5.41 -15.78
CA ALA A 146 15.78 -6.49 -16.02
C ALA A 146 14.46 -5.96 -16.55
N SER A 147 13.93 -4.88 -15.97
CA SER A 147 12.70 -4.27 -16.47
C SER A 147 12.83 -3.79 -17.93
N LYS A 148 13.98 -3.24 -18.34
CA LYS A 148 14.20 -2.83 -19.75
C LYS A 148 14.20 -4.05 -20.69
N VAL A 149 14.84 -5.14 -20.28
CA VAL A 149 14.91 -6.37 -21.08
C VAL A 149 13.55 -7.02 -21.20
N VAL A 150 12.83 -7.14 -20.09
CA VAL A 150 11.45 -7.62 -20.03
C VAL A 150 10.53 -6.77 -20.92
N ALA A 151 10.62 -5.44 -20.83
CA ALA A 151 9.86 -4.52 -21.67
C ALA A 151 10.14 -4.75 -23.16
N LYS A 152 11.41 -4.95 -23.53
CA LYS A 152 11.81 -5.22 -24.91
C LYS A 152 11.26 -6.55 -25.40
N GLY A 153 11.40 -7.63 -24.64
CA GLY A 153 10.85 -8.94 -24.98
C GLY A 153 9.33 -8.92 -25.16
N ALA A 154 8.62 -8.24 -24.27
CA ALA A 154 7.18 -8.03 -24.39
C ALA A 154 6.82 -7.19 -25.63
N HIS A 155 7.58 -6.12 -25.91
CA HIS A 155 7.36 -5.24 -27.05
C HIS A 155 7.54 -5.96 -28.39
N ASP A 156 8.58 -6.79 -28.53
CA ASP A 156 8.85 -7.54 -29.75
C ASP A 156 7.76 -8.61 -29.98
N ALA A 157 7.25 -9.23 -28.90
CA ALA A 157 6.12 -10.14 -28.97
C ALA A 157 4.82 -9.44 -29.39
N VAL A 158 4.56 -8.25 -28.86
CA VAL A 158 3.41 -7.41 -29.24
C VAL A 158 3.47 -7.01 -30.71
N LYS A 159 4.64 -6.59 -31.21
CA LYS A 159 4.87 -6.26 -32.62
C LYS A 159 4.63 -7.45 -33.54
N SER A 160 4.90 -8.66 -33.06
CA SER A 160 4.69 -9.90 -33.80
C SER A 160 3.23 -10.40 -33.74
N GLY A 161 2.30 -9.63 -33.17
CA GLY A 161 0.88 -10.00 -33.12
C GLY A 161 0.54 -11.16 -32.18
N LYS A 162 1.41 -11.47 -31.21
CA LYS A 162 1.23 -12.61 -30.31
C LYS A 162 0.08 -12.39 -29.31
N HIS A 163 -0.51 -13.50 -28.87
CA HIS A 163 -1.46 -13.54 -27.76
C HIS A 163 -0.83 -13.11 -26.44
N ILE A 164 -1.63 -12.65 -25.47
CA ILE A 164 -1.11 -12.12 -24.20
C ILE A 164 -0.31 -13.16 -23.42
N SER A 165 -0.73 -14.41 -23.44
CA SER A 165 0.01 -15.51 -22.80
C SER A 165 1.42 -15.64 -23.37
N ASP A 166 1.58 -15.46 -24.69
CA ASP A 166 2.87 -15.57 -25.35
C ASP A 166 3.71 -14.29 -25.23
N ILE A 167 3.07 -13.13 -25.04
CA ILE A 167 3.73 -11.89 -24.65
C ILE A 167 4.34 -12.05 -23.26
N LEU A 168 3.59 -12.59 -22.29
CA LEU A 168 4.09 -12.86 -20.93
C LEU A 168 5.23 -13.89 -20.97
N LYS A 169 5.08 -14.99 -21.71
CA LYS A 169 6.17 -15.98 -21.88
C LYS A 169 7.42 -15.37 -22.50
N ALA A 170 7.27 -14.51 -23.52
CA ALA A 170 8.40 -13.82 -24.13
C ALA A 170 9.09 -12.86 -23.15
N ALA A 171 8.31 -12.17 -22.31
CA ALA A 171 8.83 -11.31 -21.26
C ALA A 171 9.62 -12.10 -20.19
N ILE A 172 9.07 -13.22 -19.73
CA ILE A 172 9.73 -14.14 -18.77
C ILE A 172 11.01 -14.69 -19.38
N LYS A 173 10.96 -15.19 -20.63
CA LYS A 173 12.12 -15.72 -21.34
C LYS A 173 13.22 -14.67 -21.48
N ALA A 174 12.87 -13.44 -21.86
CA ALA A 174 13.83 -12.34 -21.96
C ALA A 174 14.49 -12.04 -20.60
N SER A 175 13.72 -12.09 -19.50
CA SER A 175 14.26 -11.97 -18.15
C SER A 175 15.26 -13.08 -17.82
N GLN A 176 15.01 -14.30 -18.29
CA GLN A 176 15.84 -15.46 -18.01
C GLN A 176 17.13 -15.52 -18.84
N GLU A 177 17.08 -15.09 -20.10
CA GLU A 177 18.24 -15.09 -21.00
C GLU A 177 19.25 -13.97 -20.67
N ASN A 178 18.81 -12.90 -20.00
CA ASN A 178 19.68 -11.80 -19.57
C ASN A 178 20.41 -12.07 -18.23
N LYS A 179 20.28 -13.29 -17.68
CA LYS A 179 20.96 -13.67 -16.43
C LYS A 179 22.46 -13.84 -16.66
N VAL A 180 23.27 -12.93 -16.12
CA VAL A 180 24.72 -13.10 -15.97
C VAL A 180 25.03 -13.20 -14.47
N GLY A 181 25.07 -14.42 -13.94
CA GLY A 181 25.37 -14.67 -12.51
C GLY A 181 24.14 -14.92 -11.64
N HIS A 182 24.18 -14.50 -10.37
CA HIS A 182 23.08 -14.66 -9.41
C HIS A 182 22.00 -13.61 -9.65
N LEU A 183 20.73 -14.05 -9.54
CA LEU A 183 19.56 -13.19 -9.73
C LEU A 183 19.46 -12.20 -8.58
N ASP A 184 19.29 -10.91 -8.87
CA ASP A 184 19.01 -9.91 -7.85
C ASP A 184 17.55 -10.00 -7.37
N CYS A 185 17.26 -9.62 -6.12
CA CYS A 185 15.92 -9.70 -5.54
C CYS A 185 14.88 -8.93 -6.36
N GLY A 186 15.25 -7.79 -6.95
CA GLY A 186 14.35 -7.03 -7.81
C GLY A 186 14.01 -7.79 -9.10
N GLU A 187 15.00 -8.44 -9.72
CA GLU A 187 14.79 -9.28 -10.89
C GLU A 187 13.91 -10.48 -10.56
N GLN A 188 14.10 -11.09 -9.38
CA GLN A 188 13.25 -12.17 -8.90
C GLN A 188 11.81 -11.71 -8.68
N ILE A 189 11.58 -10.56 -8.06
CA ILE A 189 10.25 -9.99 -7.86
C ILE A 189 9.54 -9.79 -9.20
N LEU A 190 10.23 -9.25 -10.20
CA LEU A 190 9.66 -9.06 -11.53
C LEU A 190 9.34 -10.39 -12.23
N GLN A 191 10.24 -11.38 -12.09
CA GLN A 191 10.03 -12.72 -12.64
C GLN A 191 8.81 -13.40 -11.99
N VAL A 192 8.74 -13.41 -10.65
CA VAL A 192 7.64 -13.96 -9.85
C VAL A 192 6.31 -13.28 -10.20
N PHE A 193 6.30 -11.95 -10.33
CA PHE A 193 5.11 -11.19 -10.74
C PHE A 193 4.59 -11.63 -12.11
N LEU A 194 5.49 -11.78 -13.09
CA LEU A 194 5.15 -12.20 -14.46
C LEU A 194 4.66 -13.64 -14.53
N GLU A 195 5.35 -14.55 -13.84
CA GLU A 195 4.99 -15.97 -13.76
C GLU A 195 3.63 -16.14 -13.10
N GLY A 196 3.37 -15.46 -11.99
CA GLY A 196 2.07 -15.47 -11.34
C GLY A 196 0.95 -14.88 -12.21
N CYS A 197 1.22 -13.78 -12.94
CA CYS A 197 0.26 -13.25 -13.93
C CYS A 197 -0.10 -14.28 -15.00
N LEU A 198 0.89 -15.01 -15.52
CA LEU A 198 0.70 -16.04 -16.53
C LEU A 198 -0.07 -17.24 -15.98
N LYS A 199 0.31 -17.77 -14.81
CA LYS A 199 -0.40 -18.86 -14.13
C LYS A 199 -1.86 -18.51 -13.86
N GLY A 200 -2.11 -17.30 -13.34
CA GLY A 200 -3.45 -16.80 -13.10
C GLY A 200 -4.29 -16.72 -14.37
N LEU A 201 -3.71 -16.22 -15.47
CA LEU A 201 -4.40 -16.18 -16.76
C LEU A 201 -4.74 -17.57 -17.31
N GLN A 202 -3.87 -18.55 -17.07
CA GLN A 202 -4.08 -19.96 -17.45
C GLN A 202 -5.07 -20.70 -16.53
N GLY A 203 -5.51 -20.07 -15.43
CA GLY A 203 -6.42 -20.66 -14.45
C GLY A 203 -5.73 -21.50 -13.37
N ASP A 204 -4.40 -21.50 -13.31
CA ASP A 204 -3.60 -22.17 -12.28
C ASP A 204 -3.48 -21.26 -11.05
N LEU A 205 -4.57 -21.10 -10.31
CA LEU A 205 -4.64 -20.30 -9.10
C LEU A 205 -4.56 -21.20 -7.86
N ASN A 206 -3.35 -21.40 -7.36
CA ASN A 206 -3.10 -22.04 -6.06
C ASN A 206 -3.15 -20.99 -4.95
N LEU A 207 -4.32 -20.40 -4.73
CA LEU A 207 -4.54 -19.46 -3.63
C LEU A 207 -5.19 -20.19 -2.46
N PRO A 208 -4.67 -20.06 -1.22
CA PRO A 208 -5.49 -20.38 -0.06
C PRO A 208 -6.76 -19.50 -0.11
N PRO A 209 -7.90 -19.95 0.47
CA PRO A 209 -9.08 -19.13 0.58
C PRO A 209 -8.67 -17.77 1.15
N ILE A 210 -8.85 -16.71 0.40
CA ILE A 210 -8.52 -15.38 0.88
C ILE A 210 -9.57 -15.08 1.96
N ASP A 211 -9.24 -15.33 3.23
CA ASP A 211 -10.13 -15.12 4.37
C ASP A 211 -10.16 -13.63 4.72
N VAL A 212 -10.66 -12.83 3.78
CA VAL A 212 -10.84 -11.39 3.94
C VAL A 212 -12.27 -11.16 4.40
N GLY A 213 -12.60 -11.45 5.67
CA GLY A 213 -13.81 -10.96 6.35
C GLY A 213 -15.18 -11.17 5.67
N LYS A 214 -15.25 -11.92 4.56
CA LYS A 214 -16.38 -11.95 3.63
C LYS A 214 -17.53 -12.82 4.11
N LYS A 215 -17.25 -13.76 5.03
CA LYS A 215 -18.29 -14.58 5.66
C LYS A 215 -19.23 -13.77 6.57
N MET A 216 -18.92 -12.52 6.90
CA MET A 216 -19.71 -11.74 7.84
C MET A 216 -20.90 -11.00 7.17
N TYR A 217 -20.71 -10.48 5.95
CA TYR A 217 -21.70 -9.59 5.31
C TYR A 217 -22.71 -10.34 4.42
N GLU A 218 -22.27 -11.34 3.67
CA GLU A 218 -23.13 -12.02 2.68
C GLU A 218 -24.13 -13.00 3.33
N ALA A 219 -23.86 -13.50 4.55
CA ALA A 219 -24.72 -14.47 5.22
C ALA A 219 -26.03 -13.88 5.80
N ARG A 220 -26.21 -12.55 5.84
CA ARG A 220 -27.35 -11.89 6.51
C ARG A 220 -28.20 -10.97 5.62
N GLY A 221 -27.93 -10.87 4.31
CA GLY A 221 -28.73 -10.06 3.40
C GLY A 221 -28.71 -8.55 3.71
N ILE A 222 -27.60 -8.04 4.25
CA ILE A 222 -27.51 -6.65 4.71
C ILE A 222 -26.89 -5.76 3.61
N VAL A 223 -27.46 -4.58 3.41
CA VAL A 223 -27.08 -3.61 2.37
C VAL A 223 -25.68 -3.03 2.66
N SER A 224 -24.85 -2.92 1.62
CA SER A 224 -23.48 -2.40 1.68
C SER A 224 -23.43 -0.95 2.21
N PRO A 225 -22.46 -0.61 3.11
CA PRO A 225 -22.24 0.75 3.62
C PRO A 225 -22.08 1.82 2.54
N THR A 226 -21.59 1.43 1.35
CA THR A 226 -21.37 2.33 0.22
C THR A 226 -22.65 2.90 -0.39
N ASN A 227 -23.81 2.31 -0.08
CA ASN A 227 -25.12 2.76 -0.57
C ASN A 227 -25.94 3.57 0.44
N ASP A 228 -25.44 3.81 1.66
CA ASP A 228 -26.18 4.52 2.71
C ASP A 228 -25.85 6.02 2.73
N LYS A 229 -26.51 6.78 1.84
CA LYS A 229 -26.32 8.24 1.70
C LYS A 229 -27.00 9.08 2.80
N ALA A 230 -27.81 8.47 3.66
CA ALA A 230 -28.61 9.19 4.64
C ALA A 230 -27.88 9.39 5.99
N ARG A 231 -26.87 8.56 6.30
CA ARG A 231 -26.25 8.51 7.63
C ARG A 231 -24.73 8.54 7.53
N PRO A 232 -24.07 9.66 7.86
CA PRO A 232 -22.67 9.86 7.51
C PRO A 232 -21.69 9.15 8.46
N TYR A 233 -22.09 8.63 9.62
CA TYR A 233 -21.14 8.07 10.59
C TYR A 233 -21.23 6.55 10.73
N CYS A 234 -20.08 5.90 10.69
CA CYS A 234 -19.85 4.53 11.08
C CYS A 234 -19.13 4.52 12.43
N VAL A 235 -19.77 3.99 13.46
CA VAL A 235 -19.22 3.89 14.82
C VAL A 235 -18.91 2.43 15.11
N SER A 236 -17.66 2.12 15.42
CA SER A 236 -17.28 0.80 15.91
C SER A 236 -16.54 0.88 17.24
N PHE A 237 -16.81 -0.06 18.14
CA PHE A 237 -16.22 -0.11 19.47
C PHE A 237 -16.36 -1.49 20.11
N LEU A 238 -15.54 -1.75 21.13
CA LEU A 238 -15.63 -2.93 21.99
C LEU A 238 -16.25 -2.56 23.34
N VAL A 239 -17.13 -3.43 23.83
CA VAL A 239 -17.68 -3.37 25.19
C VAL A 239 -17.16 -4.57 25.98
N ALA A 240 -16.23 -4.32 26.88
CA ALA A 240 -15.70 -5.32 27.81
C ALA A 240 -16.63 -5.48 29.03
N ASN A 241 -16.79 -6.73 29.49
CA ASN A 241 -17.68 -7.09 30.60
C ASN A 241 -19.12 -6.54 30.44
N PRO A 242 -19.81 -6.86 29.33
CA PRO A 242 -21.15 -6.35 29.06
C PRO A 242 -22.14 -6.88 30.11
N LYS A 243 -22.91 -5.97 30.70
CA LYS A 243 -24.04 -6.24 31.61
C LYS A 243 -25.27 -6.78 30.87
N LEU A 244 -25.35 -6.53 29.56
CA LEU A 244 -26.46 -6.89 28.69
C LEU A 244 -26.07 -8.01 27.71
N SER A 245 -27.07 -8.77 27.28
CA SER A 245 -26.87 -9.83 26.28
C SER A 245 -26.84 -9.25 24.86
N VAL A 246 -26.13 -9.93 23.95
CA VAL A 246 -26.00 -9.54 22.53
C VAL A 246 -27.35 -9.23 21.86
N PRO A 247 -28.42 -10.04 22.03
CA PRO A 247 -29.71 -9.75 21.39
C PRO A 247 -30.41 -8.48 21.90
N LEU A 248 -30.19 -8.12 23.17
CA LEU A 248 -30.78 -6.89 23.74
C LEU A 248 -30.04 -5.66 23.25
N ILE A 249 -28.71 -5.72 23.19
CA ILE A 249 -27.87 -4.65 22.63
C ILE A 249 -28.19 -4.44 21.15
N GLU A 250 -28.31 -5.52 20.38
CA GLU A 250 -28.67 -5.45 18.96
C GLU A 250 -30.04 -4.80 18.76
N LYS A 251 -31.03 -5.16 19.58
CA LYS A 251 -32.36 -4.52 19.56
C LYS A 251 -32.32 -3.02 19.88
N GLU A 252 -31.59 -2.63 20.93
CA GLU A 252 -31.46 -1.21 21.30
C GLU A 252 -30.74 -0.38 20.22
N LEU A 253 -29.77 -0.99 19.53
CA LEU A 253 -29.04 -0.35 18.44
C LEU A 253 -29.86 -0.27 17.15
N GLN A 254 -30.72 -1.26 16.87
CA GLN A 254 -31.61 -1.25 15.70
C GLN A 254 -32.66 -0.13 15.75
N GLU A 255 -32.98 0.39 16.94
CA GLU A 255 -33.86 1.56 17.10
C GLU A 255 -33.19 2.88 16.70
N ILE A 256 -31.84 2.94 16.72
CA ILE A 256 -31.07 4.18 16.53
C ILE A 256 -30.06 4.12 15.37
N GLY A 257 -29.89 2.96 14.74
CA GLY A 257 -28.99 2.71 13.62
C GLY A 257 -29.59 1.75 12.60
N ASN A 258 -29.23 1.92 11.33
CA ASN A 258 -29.82 1.14 10.23
C ASN A 258 -29.00 -0.11 9.90
N PHE A 259 -27.69 -0.03 10.10
CA PHE A 259 -26.77 -1.14 9.99
C PHE A 259 -26.23 -1.38 11.38
N VAL A 260 -26.55 -2.52 11.97
CA VAL A 260 -26.15 -2.88 13.33
C VAL A 260 -25.54 -4.25 13.27
N VAL A 261 -24.28 -4.34 13.66
CA VAL A 261 -23.55 -5.58 13.82
C VAL A 261 -23.10 -5.63 15.27
N VAL A 262 -23.58 -6.64 15.99
CA VAL A 262 -23.17 -6.92 17.36
C VAL A 262 -22.62 -8.33 17.39
N GLU A 263 -21.32 -8.45 17.66
CA GLU A 263 -20.61 -9.72 17.67
C GLU A 263 -19.93 -9.95 19.01
N ARG A 264 -20.07 -11.15 19.57
CA ARG A 264 -19.34 -11.51 20.77
C ARG A 264 -17.94 -11.99 20.39
N ARG A 265 -16.90 -11.33 20.94
CA ARG A 265 -15.49 -11.69 20.75
C ARG A 265 -14.83 -11.96 22.10
N PHE A 266 -14.53 -13.22 22.39
CA PHE A 266 -13.96 -13.67 23.67
C PHE A 266 -14.68 -13.07 24.90
N LYS A 267 -14.06 -12.10 25.61
CA LYS A 267 -14.58 -11.45 26.83
C LYS A 267 -15.28 -10.10 26.57
N ALA A 268 -15.39 -9.67 25.31
CA ALA A 268 -15.99 -8.40 24.91
C ALA A 268 -17.07 -8.59 23.83
N ILE A 269 -17.86 -7.55 23.60
CA ILE A 269 -18.80 -7.46 22.47
C ILE A 269 -18.30 -6.37 21.54
N PHE A 270 -18.03 -6.74 20.29
CA PHE A 270 -17.77 -5.81 19.20
C PHE A 270 -19.07 -5.30 18.63
N ILE A 271 -19.14 -4.00 18.46
CA ILE A 271 -20.31 -3.30 17.94
C ILE A 271 -19.84 -2.46 16.76
N HIS A 272 -20.54 -2.57 15.64
CA HIS A 272 -20.39 -1.71 14.48
C HIS A 272 -21.77 -1.24 14.08
N VAL A 273 -21.97 0.07 14.04
CA VAL A 273 -23.27 0.67 13.79
C VAL A 273 -23.17 1.92 12.93
N HIS A 274 -24.06 2.04 11.95
CA HIS A 274 -24.21 3.25 11.15
C HIS A 274 -25.29 4.15 11.72
N SER A 275 -24.97 5.44 11.88
CA SER A 275 -25.87 6.41 12.49
C SER A 275 -25.63 7.83 12.00
N GLU A 276 -26.66 8.65 12.17
CA GLU A 276 -26.58 10.11 12.02
C GLU A 276 -25.98 10.77 13.27
N HIS A 277 -26.06 10.10 14.42
CA HIS A 277 -25.70 10.65 15.73
C HIS A 277 -24.80 9.68 16.51
N PRO A 278 -23.47 9.69 16.26
CA PRO A 278 -22.54 8.76 16.91
C PRO A 278 -22.49 8.92 18.44
N GLY A 279 -22.72 10.13 18.95
CA GLY A 279 -22.73 10.41 20.39
C GLY A 279 -23.80 9.62 21.16
N THR A 280 -25.01 9.50 20.62
CA THR A 280 -26.12 8.78 21.26
C THR A 280 -25.81 7.28 21.42
N ILE A 281 -25.04 6.72 20.48
CA ILE A 281 -24.63 5.32 20.50
C ILE A 281 -23.61 5.07 21.59
N LEU A 282 -22.60 5.94 21.69
CA LEU A 282 -21.55 5.82 22.69
C LEU A 282 -22.11 6.05 24.10
N GLU A 283 -23.03 6.99 24.28
CA GLU A 283 -23.69 7.23 25.57
C GLU A 283 -24.45 6.00 26.07
N ARG A 284 -25.16 5.29 25.19
CA ARG A 284 -25.79 4.00 25.52
C ARG A 284 -24.75 2.91 25.80
N ALA A 285 -23.68 2.86 25.03
CA ALA A 285 -22.62 1.87 25.18
C ALA A 285 -21.94 1.90 26.55
N VAL A 286 -21.75 3.10 27.11
CA VAL A 286 -21.18 3.28 28.46
C VAL A 286 -22.05 2.65 29.55
N ALA A 287 -23.38 2.58 29.36
CA ALA A 287 -24.27 1.92 30.31
C ALA A 287 -24.12 0.39 30.28
N TRP A 288 -23.71 -0.18 29.15
CA TRP A 288 -23.62 -1.62 28.95
C TRP A 288 -22.34 -2.23 29.53
N GLY A 289 -21.24 -1.49 29.61
CA GLY A 289 -19.97 -1.99 30.11
C GLY A 289 -18.81 -1.02 29.85
N HIS A 290 -17.57 -1.51 29.98
CA HIS A 290 -16.40 -0.68 29.69
C HIS A 290 -16.19 -0.58 28.18
N VAL A 291 -16.35 0.62 27.61
CA VAL A 291 -16.16 0.87 26.19
C VAL A 291 -14.67 1.10 25.90
N GLY A 292 -14.14 0.43 24.88
CA GLY A 292 -12.76 0.57 24.40
C GLY A 292 -12.69 0.48 22.88
N GLU A 293 -11.55 0.86 22.30
CA GLU A 293 -11.28 0.81 20.85
C GLU A 293 -12.38 1.49 20.01
N ILE A 294 -12.72 2.73 20.38
CA ILE A 294 -13.76 3.50 19.69
C ILE A 294 -13.19 4.07 18.39
N HIS A 295 -13.79 3.72 17.26
CA HIS A 295 -13.55 4.29 15.95
C HIS A 295 -14.83 4.94 15.42
N ILE A 296 -14.73 6.20 14.99
CA ILE A 296 -15.83 6.94 14.36
C ILE A 296 -15.35 7.39 12.99
N ASN A 297 -15.93 6.82 11.94
CA ASN A 297 -15.56 7.09 10.56
C ASN A 297 -16.71 7.81 9.84
N ILE A 298 -16.39 8.86 9.09
CA ILE A 298 -17.38 9.55 8.23
C ILE A 298 -17.42 8.86 6.88
N MET A 299 -18.52 8.19 6.56
CA MET A 299 -18.73 7.41 5.33
C MET A 299 -18.97 8.28 4.10
N ALA A 300 -19.47 9.51 4.27
CA ALA A 300 -19.92 10.37 3.16
C ALA A 300 -18.87 11.37 2.64
N GLU A 301 -17.82 11.70 3.39
CA GLU A 301 -16.96 12.85 3.05
C GLU A 301 -15.47 12.64 3.39
N PRO A 302 -14.71 11.87 2.59
CA PRO A 302 -13.26 12.02 2.56
C PRO A 302 -12.82 13.37 1.95
N HIS A 303 -13.75 14.18 1.41
CA HIS A 303 -13.44 15.43 0.68
C HIS A 303 -14.05 16.72 1.25
N ALA A 304 -15.08 16.69 2.10
CA ALA A 304 -15.68 17.93 2.63
C ALA A 304 -15.17 18.36 4.02
N MET A 305 -14.41 17.51 4.71
CA MET A 305 -13.60 17.95 5.87
C MET A 305 -12.44 18.90 5.48
N ALA A 306 -12.28 19.22 4.19
CA ALA A 306 -11.43 20.34 3.75
C ALA A 306 -11.96 21.73 4.17
N MET A 307 -13.20 21.84 4.69
CA MET A 307 -13.84 23.13 4.99
C MET A 307 -14.08 23.42 6.48
N VAL A 308 -13.85 22.47 7.38
CA VAL A 308 -13.84 22.77 8.82
C VAL A 308 -12.39 23.02 9.20
N GLN A 309 -11.97 24.28 9.23
CA GLN A 309 -10.74 24.71 9.89
C GLN A 309 -10.87 24.44 11.39
N GLN A 310 -10.73 23.18 11.80
CA GLN A 310 -10.27 22.90 13.16
C GLN A 310 -8.84 23.40 13.21
N ALA A 311 -8.58 24.36 14.11
CA ALA A 311 -7.24 24.86 14.33
C ALA A 311 -6.37 23.66 14.74
N CYS A 312 -5.48 23.23 13.83
CA CYS A 312 -4.48 22.23 14.18
C CYS A 312 -3.80 22.64 15.48
N ILE A 313 -3.55 21.66 16.36
CA ILE A 313 -3.02 21.91 17.70
C ILE A 313 -1.67 22.65 17.63
N MET A 314 -0.88 22.35 16.59
CA MET A 314 0.42 22.97 16.35
C MET A 314 0.67 23.30 14.86
N PRO A 315 1.53 24.29 14.57
CA PRO A 315 1.85 24.63 13.18
C PRO A 315 2.62 23.49 12.47
N GLN A 316 3.47 22.77 13.18
CA GLN A 316 4.26 21.68 12.63
C GLN A 316 4.52 20.58 13.65
N ALA A 317 4.56 19.33 13.21
CA ALA A 317 4.88 18.16 14.04
C ALA A 317 6.00 17.33 13.43
N LEU A 318 6.80 16.70 14.30
CA LEU A 318 7.77 15.68 13.89
C LEU A 318 7.12 14.31 14.00
N LEU A 319 7.04 13.60 12.88
CA LEU A 319 6.52 12.24 12.82
C LEU A 319 7.67 11.29 12.49
N THR A 320 7.85 10.27 13.31
CA THR A 320 8.94 9.30 13.17
C THR A 320 8.42 7.87 13.25
N VAL A 321 9.25 6.92 12.80
CA VAL A 321 9.01 5.48 12.94
C VAL A 321 9.95 4.93 14.01
N ALA A 322 9.45 4.03 14.85
CA ALA A 322 10.22 3.30 15.85
C ALA A 322 10.01 1.80 15.68
N ASP A 323 11.07 1.02 15.76
CA ASP A 323 11.08 -0.44 15.64
C ASP A 323 10.63 -1.15 16.92
N ASP A 324 10.86 -0.55 18.09
CA ASP A 324 10.39 -1.07 19.37
C ASP A 324 9.91 0.03 20.34
N THR A 325 9.31 -0.40 21.44
CA THR A 325 8.75 0.49 22.47
C THR A 325 9.81 1.29 23.22
N GLU A 326 11.02 0.74 23.41
CA GLU A 326 12.11 1.41 24.10
C GLU A 326 12.65 2.57 23.24
N TRP A 327 12.82 2.31 21.94
CA TRP A 327 13.23 3.31 20.98
C TRP A 327 12.16 4.37 20.76
N ALA A 328 10.89 3.98 20.68
CA ALA A 328 9.77 4.93 20.67
C ALA A 328 9.82 5.88 21.87
N GLN A 329 10.04 5.35 23.08
CA GLN A 329 10.15 6.19 24.29
C GLN A 329 11.32 7.19 24.19
N LYS A 330 12.51 6.74 23.75
CA LYS A 330 13.67 7.63 23.58
C LYS A 330 13.41 8.74 22.55
N LEU A 331 12.74 8.43 21.45
CA LEU A 331 12.37 9.41 20.43
C LEU A 331 11.34 10.41 20.97
N GLN A 332 10.37 9.95 21.76
CA GLN A 332 9.39 10.81 22.42
C GLN A 332 10.05 11.77 23.40
N GLU A 333 10.94 11.27 24.27
CA GLU A 333 11.72 12.07 25.21
C GLU A 333 12.63 13.09 24.50
N ALA A 334 13.12 12.76 23.31
CA ALA A 334 13.93 13.65 22.49
C ALA A 334 13.12 14.75 21.77
N GLY A 335 11.79 14.63 21.68
CA GLY A 335 10.92 15.66 21.09
C GLY A 335 10.10 15.22 19.87
N ALA A 336 10.06 13.93 19.54
CA ALA A 336 9.16 13.43 18.49
C ALA A 336 7.69 13.58 18.91
N THR A 337 6.85 14.10 18.00
CA THR A 337 5.44 14.40 18.28
C THR A 337 4.54 13.19 18.03
N VAL A 338 4.76 12.52 16.89
CA VAL A 338 3.99 11.35 16.48
C VAL A 338 4.96 10.22 16.20
N ILE A 339 4.72 9.05 16.77
CA ILE A 339 5.53 7.86 16.56
C ILE A 339 4.64 6.79 15.95
N ILE A 340 5.07 6.26 14.83
CA ILE A 340 4.43 5.13 14.15
C ILE A 340 5.18 3.86 14.52
N ASP A 341 4.42 2.81 14.80
CA ASP A 341 4.94 1.47 15.01
C ASP A 341 5.55 0.91 13.71
N GLY A 342 6.85 0.63 13.75
CA GLY A 342 7.63 0.00 12.71
C GLY A 342 8.18 -1.36 13.11
N SER A 343 7.62 -2.00 14.14
CA SER A 343 8.08 -3.31 14.63
C SER A 343 7.85 -4.47 13.66
N ASP A 344 6.91 -4.34 12.71
CA ASP A 344 6.80 -5.30 11.60
C ASP A 344 8.05 -5.22 10.71
N SER A 345 8.60 -6.36 10.30
CA SER A 345 9.78 -6.40 9.43
C SER A 345 9.64 -5.68 8.08
N SER A 346 8.40 -5.44 7.62
CA SER A 346 8.07 -4.65 6.44
C SER A 346 7.80 -3.17 6.75
N GLY A 347 7.90 -2.78 8.02
CA GLY A 347 7.60 -1.43 8.52
C GLY A 347 6.15 -1.01 8.27
N PRO A 348 5.82 0.26 8.53
CA PRO A 348 4.50 0.79 8.26
C PRO A 348 4.26 0.95 6.75
N SER A 349 3.01 0.79 6.35
CA SER A 349 2.51 1.10 5.02
C SER A 349 2.39 2.61 4.79
N VAL A 350 2.30 2.98 3.51
CA VAL A 350 2.00 4.36 3.11
C VAL A 350 0.70 4.85 3.77
N GLU A 351 -0.34 4.01 3.84
CA GLU A 351 -1.63 4.32 4.46
C GLU A 351 -1.50 4.63 5.95
N GLU A 352 -0.76 3.81 6.71
CA GLU A 352 -0.56 4.03 8.15
C GLU A 352 0.13 5.39 8.41
N ILE A 353 1.14 5.75 7.60
CA ILE A 353 1.83 7.05 7.72
C ILE A 353 0.94 8.20 7.27
N VAL A 354 0.20 8.04 6.18
CA VAL A 354 -0.76 9.04 5.71
C VAL A 354 -1.81 9.30 6.78
N ASN A 355 -2.39 8.25 7.38
CA ASN A 355 -3.40 8.37 8.43
C ASN A 355 -2.83 9.06 9.67
N ALA A 356 -1.60 8.72 10.08
CA ALA A 356 -0.91 9.39 11.18
C ALA A 356 -0.68 10.88 10.91
N ALA A 357 -0.38 11.26 9.66
CA ALA A 357 -0.23 12.66 9.25
C ALA A 357 -1.57 13.37 8.94
N HIS A 358 -2.69 12.64 8.92
CA HIS A 358 -4.05 13.18 8.85
C HIS A 358 -4.67 13.42 10.23
N SER A 359 -3.96 13.13 11.32
CA SER A 359 -4.45 13.24 12.71
C SER A 359 -4.84 14.66 13.17
N ASP A 360 -4.83 15.67 12.30
CA ASP A 360 -5.09 17.10 12.57
C ASP A 360 -4.31 17.69 13.76
N ILE A 361 -3.27 16.99 14.21
CA ILE A 361 -2.32 17.47 15.21
C ILE A 361 -1.58 18.69 14.66
N ALA A 362 -1.15 18.65 13.39
CA ALA A 362 -0.38 19.71 12.79
C ALA A 362 -0.78 20.10 11.36
N ASN A 363 -0.54 21.37 11.02
CA ASN A 363 -0.69 21.88 9.65
C ASN A 363 0.37 21.31 8.71
N LYS A 364 1.60 21.09 9.20
CA LYS A 364 2.69 20.47 8.46
C LYS A 364 3.39 19.38 9.28
N TYR A 365 3.92 18.38 8.59
CA TYR A 365 4.66 17.28 9.21
C TYR A 365 6.05 17.15 8.59
N ILE A 366 7.04 16.87 9.43
CA ILE A 366 8.35 16.39 9.00
C ILE A 366 8.39 14.90 9.30
N LEU A 367 8.46 14.08 8.26
CA LEU A 367 8.66 12.64 8.37
C LEU A 367 10.16 12.37 8.54
N LEU A 368 10.49 11.62 9.57
CA LEU A 368 11.84 11.16 9.86
C LEU A 368 11.87 9.63 9.95
N THR A 369 12.86 9.02 9.32
CA THR A 369 13.19 7.60 9.50
C THR A 369 14.70 7.44 9.52
N ASP A 370 15.17 6.47 10.29
CA ASP A 370 16.53 5.93 10.33
C ASP A 370 16.79 4.83 9.30
N SER A 371 15.74 4.37 8.60
CA SER A 371 15.79 3.16 7.80
C SER A 371 15.70 3.47 6.32
N GLU A 372 16.75 3.07 5.58
CA GLU A 372 16.79 3.18 4.12
C GLU A 372 15.62 2.40 3.46
N HIS A 373 15.13 1.36 4.14
CA HIS A 373 13.99 0.53 3.73
C HIS A 373 12.71 1.32 3.55
N LEU A 374 12.50 2.37 4.35
CA LEU A 374 11.30 3.20 4.31
C LEU A 374 11.46 4.43 3.42
N ARG A 375 12.62 4.64 2.78
CA ARG A 375 12.88 5.83 1.98
C ARG A 375 11.83 6.04 0.90
N LEU A 376 11.52 5.03 0.10
CA LEU A 376 10.50 5.16 -0.96
C LEU A 376 9.10 5.31 -0.38
N VAL A 377 8.81 4.69 0.77
CA VAL A 377 7.52 4.84 1.47
C VAL A 377 7.34 6.30 1.88
N MET A 378 8.32 6.91 2.56
CA MET A 378 8.28 8.30 2.98
C MET A 378 8.13 9.27 1.80
N HIS A 379 8.85 9.03 0.71
CA HIS A 379 8.69 9.84 -0.51
C HIS A 379 7.33 9.66 -1.18
N GLN A 380 6.76 8.46 -1.11
CA GLN A 380 5.41 8.18 -1.61
C GLN A 380 4.36 8.92 -0.78
N VAL A 381 4.50 8.95 0.55
CA VAL A 381 3.65 9.76 1.45
C VAL A 381 3.77 11.25 1.10
N LYS A 382 4.99 11.77 0.95
CA LYS A 382 5.21 13.16 0.50
C LYS A 382 4.51 13.47 -0.83
N ARG A 383 4.53 12.52 -1.77
CA ARG A 383 3.88 12.70 -3.07
C ARG A 383 2.35 12.75 -2.97
N ILE A 384 1.76 12.03 -2.01
CA ILE A 384 0.33 12.02 -1.75
C ILE A 384 -0.09 13.29 -1.00
N MET A 385 0.69 13.71 0.00
CA MET A 385 0.34 14.81 0.90
C MET A 385 0.85 16.19 0.46
N GLY A 386 1.71 16.24 -0.57
CA GLY A 386 2.24 17.49 -1.12
C GLY A 386 3.01 18.31 -0.09
N ASP A 387 2.69 19.61 -0.01
CA ASP A 387 3.40 20.58 0.84
C ASP A 387 3.09 20.46 2.34
N ARG A 388 2.14 19.58 2.70
CA ARG A 388 1.84 19.22 4.09
C ARG A 388 2.96 18.38 4.70
N VAL A 389 3.80 17.73 3.89
CA VAL A 389 4.82 16.78 4.36
C VAL A 389 6.20 17.09 3.79
N SER A 390 7.20 17.14 4.67
CA SER A 390 8.62 17.09 4.32
C SER A 390 9.27 15.81 4.81
N VAL A 391 10.38 15.39 4.18
CA VAL A 391 11.05 14.11 4.46
C VAL A 391 12.52 14.34 4.80
N VAL A 392 12.95 13.73 5.90
CA VAL A 392 14.33 13.60 6.35
C VAL A 392 14.62 12.11 6.52
N VAL A 393 15.74 11.64 5.98
CA VAL A 393 16.19 10.25 6.08
C VAL A 393 17.54 10.25 6.76
N ALA A 394 17.65 9.54 7.87
CA ALA A 394 18.86 9.18 8.59
C ALA A 394 19.27 7.74 8.20
N ASN A 395 20.51 7.34 8.48
CA ASN A 395 21.01 6.00 8.15
C ASN A 395 21.01 5.02 9.33
N ASN A 396 20.81 5.51 10.56
CA ASN A 396 20.83 4.71 11.78
C ASN A 396 20.11 5.44 12.94
N HIS A 397 19.90 4.72 14.04
CA HIS A 397 19.20 5.20 15.24
C HIS A 397 19.91 6.43 15.85
N GLU A 398 21.25 6.47 15.84
CA GLU A 398 22.00 7.62 16.38
C GLU A 398 21.73 8.89 15.56
N GLU A 399 21.86 8.82 14.24
CA GLU A 399 21.56 9.94 13.34
C GLU A 399 20.10 10.41 13.48
N GLN A 400 19.16 9.48 13.69
CA GLN A 400 17.75 9.80 13.89
C GLN A 400 17.50 10.57 15.18
N ILE A 401 18.02 10.13 16.33
CA ILE A 401 17.80 10.85 17.60
C ILE A 401 18.47 12.24 17.57
N TYR A 402 19.61 12.40 16.89
CA TYR A 402 20.21 13.72 16.67
C TYR A 402 19.33 14.61 15.78
N ALA A 403 18.72 14.05 14.74
CA ALA A 403 17.78 14.78 13.91
C ALA A 403 16.53 15.20 14.71
N VAL A 404 16.00 14.33 15.59
CA VAL A 404 14.89 14.68 16.49
C VAL A 404 15.27 15.85 17.40
N ARG A 405 16.45 15.79 18.04
CA ARG A 405 16.93 16.87 18.94
C ARG A 405 17.20 18.19 18.24
N ALA A 406 17.38 18.18 16.92
CA ALA A 406 17.59 19.37 16.11
C ALA A 406 16.28 20.00 15.59
N PHE A 407 15.12 19.41 15.91
CA PHE A 407 13.82 19.92 15.53
C PHE A 407 13.32 20.96 16.54
N PHE A 408 12.95 22.14 16.04
CA PHE A 408 12.38 23.23 16.85
C PHE A 408 11.05 23.68 16.26
N PRO A 409 9.91 23.54 16.99
CA PRO A 409 8.58 23.90 16.50
C PRO A 409 8.40 25.37 16.09
N GLU A 410 9.31 26.27 16.48
CA GLU A 410 9.27 27.70 16.19
C GLU A 410 9.86 28.07 14.81
N LEU A 411 10.69 27.21 14.23
CA LEU A 411 11.34 27.45 12.94
C LEU A 411 10.43 27.14 11.75
N SER A 412 10.74 27.62 10.56
CA SER A 412 10.05 27.14 9.35
C SER A 412 10.37 25.67 9.07
N VAL A 413 9.51 24.99 8.28
CA VAL A 413 9.73 23.59 7.90
C VAL A 413 11.04 23.44 7.12
N GLU A 414 11.35 24.39 6.23
CA GLU A 414 12.57 24.39 5.43
C GLU A 414 13.83 24.54 6.31
N GLU A 415 13.79 25.41 7.32
CA GLU A 415 14.88 25.59 8.28
C GLU A 415 15.05 24.34 9.15
N ASN A 416 13.97 23.76 9.67
CA ASN A 416 14.02 22.52 10.43
C ASN A 416 14.63 21.38 9.60
N VAL A 417 14.17 21.17 8.37
CA VAL A 417 14.72 20.15 7.47
C VAL A 417 16.22 20.39 7.22
N ALA A 418 16.64 21.63 7.02
CA ALA A 418 18.05 21.97 6.82
C ALA A 418 18.90 21.70 8.07
N GLN A 419 18.41 22.07 9.26
CA GLN A 419 19.09 21.82 10.54
C GLN A 419 19.21 20.33 10.84
N MET A 420 18.11 19.58 10.71
CA MET A 420 18.09 18.13 10.92
C MET A 420 19.09 17.43 9.99
N ARG A 421 19.14 17.81 8.70
CA ARG A 421 20.13 17.26 7.75
C ARG A 421 21.57 17.63 8.10
N LYS A 422 21.79 18.83 8.66
CA LYS A 422 23.12 19.26 9.12
C LYS A 422 23.55 18.48 10.36
N ALA A 423 22.63 18.20 11.28
CA ALA A 423 22.87 17.39 12.47
C ALA A 423 23.28 15.95 12.09
N ILE A 424 22.55 15.34 11.14
CA ILE A 424 22.88 14.01 10.60
C ILE A 424 24.30 14.00 10.03
N ARG A 425 24.64 14.95 9.14
CA ARG A 425 25.96 15.01 8.49
C ARG A 425 27.13 15.13 9.48
N ARG A 426 26.99 15.99 10.49
CA ARG A 426 28.02 16.17 11.53
C ARG A 426 28.29 14.86 12.28
N MET A 427 27.24 14.11 12.60
CA MET A 427 27.38 12.82 13.27
C MET A 427 28.06 11.77 12.37
N SER A 428 27.72 11.73 11.08
CA SER A 428 28.39 10.84 10.13
C SER A 428 29.89 11.17 10.00
N GLU A 429 30.28 12.44 10.11
CA GLU A 429 31.69 12.88 10.09
C GLU A 429 32.44 12.47 11.37
N ASP A 430 31.85 12.69 12.55
CA ASP A 430 32.46 12.36 13.85
C ASP A 430 32.63 10.84 14.04
N SER A 431 31.69 10.04 13.53
CA SER A 431 31.77 8.56 13.56
C SER A 431 32.83 7.99 12.60
N THR A 432 33.23 8.75 11.58
CA THR A 432 34.29 8.36 10.63
C THR A 432 35.69 8.71 11.15
N GLN A 433 35.84 9.73 12.00
CA GLN A 433 37.11 10.09 12.63
C GLN A 433 37.49 9.21 13.84
N ASN A 434 36.52 8.47 14.40
CA ASN A 434 36.73 7.54 15.52
C ASN A 434 36.88 6.05 15.10
N LYS A 435 36.98 5.77 13.80
CA LYS A 435 37.38 4.48 13.23
C LYS A 435 38.76 4.60 12.61
#